data_AF-A0A1C6DUI0-F1
#
_entry.id   AF-A0A1C6DUI0-F1
#
_cell.length_a   1.000
_cell.length_b   1.000
_cell.length_c   1.000
_cell.angle_alpha   90.00
_cell.angle_beta   90.00
_cell.angle_gamma   90.00
#
_symmetry.space_group_name_H-M   'P 1'
#
loop_
_entity.id
_entity.type
_entity.pdbx_description
1 polymer ?
#
loop_
_entity_poly.entity_id
_entity_poly.type
_entity_poly.pdbx_seq_one_letter_code
_entity_poly.pdbx_strand_id
1 'polypeptide(L)'
;MEEIKVSVVIPVYNVEEFLNNTLSDITGQTLKEIEIICVDDGSTDTSCKIIEEWQKRDSRIQLIKQKNQYAGVARNNGLKQAHGKYVVFWDADDLFERNALEVMYTQAEQERSDICICEARKYDNAKEKYIPSDAYLKENLLPEKQTFNKFDVPDYIFNLTNNVPWNKLYLREFILKNKLEYQAIKQANDTYFTIMALFLAERITYVKDVLIAYRVNNQESLSGKASDTVFCAYDSWLYTKNRIEKYEDFNLVRFSFLNRALSGFYHALNIQTTFESYEKFYRMLIEEGFKMFGLDTCEEENIYVPWMYKDMKKMYEMEPADFLVQKSITRRVNNENNNVRRKILREKNKALNESVKNLKAEKKALQSDKKKLQEEKKKLQKEITDIKQSKAYRLGNKLMWLPRKIVKRG
;
A
#
# COMPACT_ATOMS: atom_id res chain seq x y z
N MET A 1 -15.57 18.91 -24.48
CA MET A 1 -15.55 18.04 -23.29
C MET A 1 -14.38 18.46 -22.44
N GLU A 2 -14.57 18.59 -21.13
CA GLU A 2 -13.44 18.71 -20.21
C GLU A 2 -12.52 17.49 -20.38
N GLU A 3 -11.21 17.71 -20.24
CA GLU A 3 -10.19 16.67 -20.38
C GLU A 3 -10.35 15.64 -19.25
N ILE A 4 -10.48 14.36 -19.61
CA ILE A 4 -10.58 13.28 -18.62
C ILE A 4 -9.20 13.06 -18.01
N LYS A 5 -9.10 13.21 -16.69
CA LYS A 5 -7.84 13.06 -15.94
C LYS A 5 -7.54 11.59 -15.63
N VAL A 6 -8.56 10.83 -15.22
CA VAL A 6 -8.39 9.41 -14.83
C VAL A 6 -9.50 8.53 -15.40
N SER A 7 -9.13 7.44 -16.06
CA SER A 7 -10.06 6.33 -16.37
C SER A 7 -9.97 5.27 -15.28
N VAL A 8 -11.11 4.95 -14.67
CA VAL A 8 -11.25 3.85 -13.70
C VAL A 8 -11.77 2.63 -14.43
N VAL A 9 -10.92 1.64 -14.68
CA VAL A 9 -11.30 0.39 -15.34
C VAL A 9 -11.64 -0.66 -14.30
N ILE A 10 -12.85 -1.22 -14.37
CA ILE A 10 -13.39 -2.14 -13.37
C ILE A 10 -13.79 -3.45 -14.05
N PRO A 11 -13.03 -4.55 -13.90
CA PRO A 11 -13.50 -5.87 -14.31
C PRO A 11 -14.61 -6.36 -13.37
N VAL A 12 -15.74 -6.78 -13.92
CA VAL A 12 -16.93 -7.21 -13.17
C VAL A 12 -17.29 -8.64 -13.55
N TYR A 13 -17.41 -9.53 -12.57
CA TYR A 13 -17.91 -10.89 -12.78
C TYR A 13 -18.55 -11.44 -11.50
N ASN A 14 -19.88 -11.56 -11.48
CA ASN A 14 -20.65 -12.11 -10.36
C ASN A 14 -20.27 -11.48 -9.00
N VAL A 15 -20.53 -10.18 -8.83
CA VAL A 15 -20.15 -9.38 -7.64
C VAL A 15 -21.31 -8.51 -7.14
N GLU A 16 -22.56 -8.91 -7.37
CA GLU A 16 -23.75 -8.12 -7.03
C GLU A 16 -23.79 -7.63 -5.57
N GLU A 17 -23.24 -8.42 -4.65
CA GLU A 17 -23.17 -8.11 -3.22
C GLU A 17 -22.34 -6.84 -2.93
N PHE A 18 -21.22 -6.65 -3.62
CA PHE A 18 -20.25 -5.60 -3.31
C PHE A 18 -20.34 -4.38 -4.23
N LEU A 19 -20.84 -4.58 -5.45
CA LEU A 19 -20.74 -3.61 -6.53
C LEU A 19 -21.40 -2.26 -6.21
N ASN A 20 -22.48 -2.24 -5.42
CA ASN A 20 -23.11 -0.99 -4.99
C ASN A 20 -22.20 -0.15 -4.08
N ASN A 21 -21.41 -0.77 -3.18
CA ASN A 21 -20.44 -0.05 -2.36
C ASN A 21 -19.32 0.51 -3.24
N THR A 22 -18.78 -0.33 -4.12
CA THR A 22 -17.70 0.03 -5.04
C THR A 22 -18.09 1.21 -5.92
N LEU A 23 -19.22 1.12 -6.63
CA LEU A 23 -19.68 2.21 -7.50
C LEU A 23 -20.03 3.48 -6.72
N SER A 24 -20.57 3.35 -5.49
CA SER A 24 -20.76 4.51 -4.62
C SER A 24 -19.43 5.20 -4.32
N ASP A 25 -18.39 4.47 -3.91
CA ASP A 25 -17.07 5.01 -3.60
C ASP A 25 -16.41 5.71 -4.79
N ILE A 26 -16.54 5.12 -5.98
CA ILE A 26 -15.94 5.63 -7.21
C ILE A 26 -16.68 6.87 -7.72
N THR A 27 -18.01 6.84 -7.77
CA THR A 27 -18.79 8.00 -8.23
C THR A 27 -18.66 9.21 -7.29
N GLY A 28 -18.48 8.95 -5.99
CA GLY A 28 -18.26 10.01 -5.01
C GLY A 28 -16.80 10.41 -4.80
N GLN A 29 -15.88 10.06 -5.70
CA GLN A 29 -14.51 10.57 -5.67
C GLN A 29 -14.49 12.11 -5.72
N THR A 30 -13.54 12.74 -5.02
CA THR A 30 -13.38 14.20 -5.02
C THR A 30 -12.90 14.73 -6.37
N LEU A 31 -12.03 13.98 -7.06
CA LEU A 31 -11.67 14.24 -8.46
C LEU A 31 -12.87 13.96 -9.38
N LYS A 32 -13.33 14.97 -10.13
CA LYS A 32 -14.59 14.87 -10.91
C LYS A 32 -14.37 14.49 -12.37
N GLU A 33 -13.24 14.86 -12.93
CA GLU A 33 -12.84 14.64 -14.33
C GLU A 33 -12.37 13.19 -14.53
N ILE A 34 -13.26 12.25 -14.23
CA ILE A 34 -13.04 10.81 -14.34
C ILE A 34 -14.05 10.19 -15.29
N GLU A 35 -13.67 9.07 -15.88
CA GLU A 35 -14.62 8.14 -16.51
C GLU A 35 -14.53 6.78 -15.81
N ILE A 36 -15.64 6.06 -15.78
CA ILE A 36 -15.76 4.80 -15.04
C ILE A 36 -16.17 3.73 -16.06
N ILE A 37 -15.26 2.79 -16.34
CA ILE A 37 -15.42 1.79 -17.39
C ILE A 37 -15.60 0.43 -16.73
N CYS A 38 -16.86 0.03 -16.55
CA CYS A 38 -17.22 -1.30 -16.06
C CYS A 38 -17.21 -2.30 -17.22
N VAL A 39 -16.43 -3.37 -17.08
CA VAL A 39 -16.34 -4.44 -18.07
C VAL A 39 -16.93 -5.71 -17.46
N ASP A 40 -18.19 -5.99 -17.79
CA ASP A 40 -18.88 -7.20 -17.41
C ASP A 40 -18.34 -8.40 -18.20
N ASP A 41 -17.71 -9.32 -17.50
CA ASP A 41 -17.07 -10.53 -18.02
C ASP A 41 -18.05 -11.72 -18.08
N GLY A 42 -19.28 -11.44 -18.48
CA GLY A 42 -20.36 -12.42 -18.63
C GLY A 42 -20.97 -12.84 -17.30
N SER A 43 -21.32 -11.87 -16.45
CA SER A 43 -21.99 -12.17 -15.17
C SER A 43 -23.34 -12.85 -15.40
N THR A 44 -23.68 -13.77 -14.50
CA THR A 44 -24.95 -14.50 -14.45
C THR A 44 -25.88 -14.01 -13.35
N ASP A 45 -25.38 -13.15 -12.46
CA ASP A 45 -26.11 -12.54 -11.37
C ASP A 45 -26.73 -11.17 -11.78
N THR A 46 -27.08 -10.32 -10.83
CA THR A 46 -27.63 -8.98 -11.10
C THR A 46 -26.59 -7.88 -11.30
N SER A 47 -25.29 -8.19 -11.33
CA SER A 47 -24.19 -7.20 -11.48
C SER A 47 -24.40 -6.27 -12.67
N CYS A 48 -24.76 -6.82 -13.82
CA CYS A 48 -25.03 -6.03 -15.03
C CYS A 48 -26.20 -5.04 -14.85
N LYS A 49 -27.27 -5.46 -14.16
CA LYS A 49 -28.43 -4.59 -13.89
C LYS A 49 -28.06 -3.47 -12.93
N ILE A 50 -27.26 -3.76 -11.91
CA ILE A 50 -26.74 -2.75 -10.97
C ILE A 50 -25.98 -1.66 -11.75
N ILE A 51 -25.09 -2.03 -12.67
CA ILE A 51 -24.34 -1.05 -13.48
C ILE A 51 -25.28 -0.20 -14.32
N GLU A 52 -26.26 -0.82 -15.00
CA GLU A 52 -27.26 -0.10 -15.80
C GLU A 52 -28.10 0.90 -14.97
N GLU A 53 -28.37 0.59 -13.70
CA GLU A 53 -29.02 1.53 -12.77
C GLU A 53 -28.10 2.70 -12.39
N TRP A 54 -26.81 2.43 -12.17
CA TRP A 54 -25.83 3.47 -11.87
C TRP A 54 -25.56 4.37 -13.07
N GLN A 55 -25.55 3.85 -14.31
CA GLN A 55 -25.45 4.66 -15.54
C GLN A 55 -26.56 5.71 -15.67
N LYS A 56 -27.76 5.42 -15.14
CA LYS A 56 -28.88 6.38 -15.13
C LYS A 56 -28.65 7.53 -14.13
N ARG A 57 -27.81 7.32 -13.11
CA ARG A 57 -27.51 8.28 -12.05
C ARG A 57 -26.24 9.09 -12.33
N ASP A 58 -25.28 8.50 -13.03
CA ASP A 58 -23.98 9.09 -13.32
C ASP A 58 -23.57 8.78 -14.76
N SER A 59 -23.54 9.81 -15.60
CA SER A 59 -23.23 9.71 -17.03
C SER A 59 -21.76 9.38 -17.31
N ARG A 60 -20.88 9.40 -16.30
CA ARG A 60 -19.47 9.02 -16.42
C ARG A 60 -19.29 7.51 -16.50
N ILE A 61 -20.32 6.72 -16.20
CA ILE A 61 -20.27 5.25 -16.18
C ILE A 61 -20.55 4.66 -17.57
N GLN A 62 -19.63 3.83 -18.03
CA GLN A 62 -19.73 3.05 -19.25
C GLN A 62 -19.79 1.56 -18.88
N LEU A 63 -20.62 0.81 -19.60
CA LEU A 63 -20.76 -0.64 -19.46
C LEU A 63 -20.34 -1.32 -20.77
N ILE A 64 -19.32 -2.15 -20.68
CA ILE A 64 -18.87 -3.03 -21.76
C ILE A 64 -19.23 -4.45 -21.35
N LYS A 65 -19.89 -5.20 -22.23
CA LYS A 65 -20.23 -6.61 -22.00
C LYS A 65 -19.35 -7.49 -22.88
N GLN A 66 -18.77 -8.55 -22.32
CA GLN A 66 -18.04 -9.56 -23.06
C GLN A 66 -18.43 -10.97 -22.61
N LYS A 67 -18.09 -11.98 -23.41
CA LYS A 67 -18.11 -13.37 -22.93
C LYS A 67 -16.96 -13.57 -21.94
N ASN A 68 -17.18 -14.42 -20.93
CA ASN A 68 -16.22 -14.70 -19.87
C ASN A 68 -14.83 -15.08 -20.43
N GLN A 69 -13.86 -14.22 -20.18
CA GLN A 69 -12.47 -14.31 -20.62
C GLN A 69 -11.48 -13.91 -19.50
N TYR A 70 -11.98 -13.84 -18.27
CA TYR A 70 -11.28 -13.49 -17.04
C TYR A 70 -10.89 -12.01 -16.93
N ALA A 71 -10.58 -11.61 -15.69
CA ALA A 71 -10.31 -10.22 -15.32
C ALA A 71 -9.18 -9.56 -16.13
N GLY A 72 -8.15 -10.33 -16.54
CA GLY A 72 -7.08 -9.80 -17.38
C GLY A 72 -7.57 -9.26 -18.73
N VAL A 73 -8.41 -10.04 -19.43
CA VAL A 73 -9.00 -9.63 -20.72
C VAL A 73 -9.98 -8.48 -20.51
N ALA A 74 -10.79 -8.51 -19.45
CA ALA A 74 -11.69 -7.42 -19.10
C ALA A 74 -10.93 -6.10 -18.87
N ARG A 75 -9.81 -6.11 -18.12
CA ARG A 75 -8.94 -4.93 -17.94
C ARG A 75 -8.38 -4.43 -19.26
N ASN A 76 -7.89 -5.32 -20.13
CA ASN A 76 -7.37 -4.93 -21.45
C ASN A 76 -8.44 -4.28 -22.32
N ASN A 77 -9.67 -4.82 -22.32
CA ASN A 77 -10.77 -4.25 -23.10
C ASN A 77 -11.25 -2.92 -22.53
N GLY A 78 -11.25 -2.74 -21.21
CA GLY A 78 -11.49 -1.45 -20.58
C GLY A 78 -10.40 -0.42 -20.93
N LEU A 79 -9.12 -0.80 -20.88
CA LEU A 79 -7.99 0.06 -21.27
C LEU A 79 -8.11 0.55 -22.73
N LYS A 80 -8.61 -0.28 -23.65
CA LYS A 80 -8.84 0.14 -25.05
C LYS A 80 -9.88 1.25 -25.18
N GLN A 81 -10.85 1.32 -24.26
CA GLN A 81 -11.88 2.36 -24.22
C GLN A 81 -11.49 3.54 -23.31
N ALA A 82 -10.39 3.44 -22.57
CA ALA A 82 -9.92 4.52 -21.70
C ALA A 82 -9.42 5.72 -22.53
N HIS A 83 -9.84 6.92 -22.13
CA HIS A 83 -9.48 8.21 -22.70
C HIS A 83 -8.77 9.14 -21.69
N GLY A 84 -8.75 8.78 -20.41
CA GLY A 84 -8.08 9.52 -19.36
C GLY A 84 -6.56 9.58 -19.53
N LYS A 85 -5.95 10.68 -19.08
CA LYS A 85 -4.49 10.82 -19.06
C LYS A 85 -3.84 9.69 -18.25
N TYR A 86 -4.43 9.34 -17.11
CA TYR A 86 -4.04 8.20 -16.30
C TYR A 86 -5.13 7.13 -16.27
N VAL A 87 -4.74 5.90 -15.95
CA VAL A 87 -5.63 4.75 -15.79
C VAL A 87 -5.36 4.07 -14.45
N VAL A 88 -6.43 3.67 -13.76
CA VAL A 88 -6.37 2.78 -12.60
C VAL A 88 -7.27 1.57 -12.84
N PHE A 89 -6.87 0.41 -12.32
CA PHE A 89 -7.60 -0.85 -12.48
C PHE A 89 -8.14 -1.29 -11.12
N TRP A 90 -9.36 -0.87 -10.78
CA TRP A 90 -9.97 -1.17 -9.48
C TRP A 90 -10.86 -2.39 -9.55
N ASP A 91 -10.75 -3.27 -8.55
CA ASP A 91 -11.57 -4.46 -8.47
C ASP A 91 -12.98 -4.11 -7.97
N ALA A 92 -13.98 -4.84 -8.49
CA ALA A 92 -15.39 -4.52 -8.30
C ALA A 92 -15.92 -4.83 -6.89
N ASP A 93 -15.12 -5.48 -6.05
CA ASP A 93 -15.45 -5.91 -4.70
C ASP A 93 -14.64 -5.19 -3.60
N ASP A 94 -13.80 -4.22 -3.94
CA ASP A 94 -12.98 -3.48 -2.96
C ASP A 94 -13.62 -2.16 -2.49
N LEU A 95 -13.00 -1.53 -1.48
CA LEU A 95 -13.41 -0.26 -0.89
C LEU A 95 -12.38 0.84 -1.17
N PHE A 96 -12.84 2.05 -1.46
CA PHE A 96 -11.97 3.15 -1.88
C PHE A 96 -12.23 4.43 -1.07
N GLU A 97 -11.16 5.05 -0.57
CA GLU A 97 -11.27 6.36 0.09
C GLU A 97 -11.74 7.42 -0.91
N ARG A 98 -12.59 8.34 -0.47
CA ARG A 98 -13.27 9.32 -1.36
C ARG A 98 -12.32 10.32 -2.03
N ASN A 99 -11.11 10.49 -1.51
CA ASN A 99 -10.08 11.35 -2.08
C ASN A 99 -8.98 10.57 -2.81
N ALA A 100 -9.10 9.26 -2.97
CA ALA A 100 -8.03 8.41 -3.50
C ALA A 100 -7.52 8.88 -4.86
N LEU A 101 -8.42 9.13 -5.82
CA LEU A 101 -8.02 9.56 -7.16
C LEU A 101 -7.39 10.94 -7.16
N GLU A 102 -7.92 11.88 -6.38
CA GLU A 102 -7.39 13.25 -6.29
C GLU A 102 -5.97 13.27 -5.73
N VAL A 103 -5.72 12.50 -4.65
CA VAL A 103 -4.41 12.37 -4.02
C VAL A 103 -3.40 11.73 -4.98
N MET A 104 -3.75 10.60 -5.59
CA MET A 104 -2.85 9.91 -6.53
C MET A 104 -2.60 10.72 -7.80
N TYR A 105 -3.62 11.37 -8.37
CA TYR A 105 -3.50 12.21 -9.56
C TYR A 105 -2.61 13.43 -9.29
N THR A 106 -2.84 14.13 -8.17
CA THR A 106 -2.03 15.31 -7.79
C THR A 106 -0.56 14.94 -7.66
N GLN A 107 -0.26 13.82 -6.98
CA GLN A 107 1.10 13.33 -6.82
C GLN A 107 1.72 12.94 -8.18
N ALA A 108 0.97 12.23 -9.02
CA ALA A 108 1.43 11.80 -10.33
C ALA A 108 1.75 12.99 -11.24
N GLU A 109 0.89 14.02 -11.27
CA GLU A 109 1.10 15.23 -12.07
C GLU A 109 2.26 16.09 -11.58
N GLN A 110 2.34 16.33 -10.26
CA GLN A 110 3.42 17.12 -9.66
C GLN A 110 4.79 16.54 -10.04
N GLU A 111 4.90 15.22 -10.03
CA GLU A 111 6.15 14.50 -10.29
C GLU A 111 6.22 13.94 -11.71
N ARG A 112 5.25 14.20 -12.58
CA ARG A 112 5.18 13.70 -13.97
C ARG A 112 5.46 12.20 -14.05
N SER A 113 4.69 11.42 -13.31
CA SER A 113 5.00 10.01 -13.04
C SER A 113 4.42 9.08 -14.10
N ASP A 114 5.17 8.05 -14.46
CA ASP A 114 4.64 6.91 -15.22
C ASP A 114 3.73 6.06 -14.33
N ILE A 115 4.07 5.94 -13.05
CA ILE A 115 3.35 5.14 -12.05
C ILE A 115 3.32 5.89 -10.72
N CYS A 116 2.15 6.01 -10.10
CA CYS A 116 1.99 6.43 -8.71
C CYS A 116 1.38 5.29 -7.89
N ILE A 117 2.08 4.86 -6.84
CA ILE A 117 1.68 3.76 -5.96
C ILE A 117 1.05 4.31 -4.67
N CYS A 118 -0.03 3.73 -4.17
CA CYS A 118 -0.57 4.04 -2.84
C CYS A 118 -0.45 2.86 -1.86
N GLU A 119 -0.48 3.15 -0.57
CA GLU A 119 -0.66 2.13 0.45
C GLU A 119 -2.14 1.70 0.54
N ALA A 120 -2.36 0.50 1.05
CA ALA A 120 -3.66 -0.10 1.24
C ALA A 120 -3.75 -0.91 2.53
N ARG A 121 -4.98 -1.19 2.94
CA ARG A 121 -5.26 -2.05 4.09
C ARG A 121 -6.15 -3.21 3.66
N LYS A 122 -6.33 -4.16 4.56
CA LYS A 122 -7.33 -5.23 4.37
C LYS A 122 -8.62 -4.85 5.09
N TYR A 123 -9.74 -5.29 4.56
CA TYR A 123 -11.04 -5.27 5.23
C TYR A 123 -11.54 -6.71 5.37
N ASP A 124 -11.64 -7.20 6.61
CA ASP A 124 -12.14 -8.54 6.90
C ASP A 124 -13.67 -8.52 6.89
N ASN A 125 -14.29 -9.00 5.80
CA ASN A 125 -15.74 -8.98 5.65
C ASN A 125 -16.44 -9.76 6.77
N ALA A 126 -15.88 -10.90 7.18
CA ALA A 126 -16.47 -11.74 8.22
C ALA A 126 -16.42 -11.09 9.62
N LYS A 127 -15.46 -10.17 9.86
CA LYS A 127 -15.31 -9.48 11.15
C LYS A 127 -15.70 -8.01 11.12
N GLU A 128 -16.06 -7.49 9.94
CA GLU A 128 -16.35 -6.09 9.65
C GLU A 128 -15.29 -5.12 10.19
N LYS A 129 -14.00 -5.44 9.97
CA LYS A 129 -12.88 -4.69 10.55
C LYS A 129 -11.76 -4.46 9.56
N TYR A 130 -11.21 -3.25 9.63
CA TYR A 130 -9.96 -2.92 8.96
C TYR A 130 -8.77 -3.57 9.66
N ILE A 131 -7.87 -4.15 8.86
CA ILE A 131 -6.63 -4.77 9.28
C ILE A 131 -5.48 -4.02 8.58
N PRO A 132 -4.57 -3.38 9.35
CA PRO A 132 -3.37 -2.78 8.78
C PRO A 132 -2.55 -3.81 8.00
N SER A 133 -1.94 -3.35 6.91
CA SER A 133 -1.06 -4.14 6.06
C SER A 133 0.14 -3.28 5.69
N ASP A 134 1.33 -3.87 5.71
CA ASP A 134 2.58 -3.30 5.21
C ASP A 134 2.98 -3.96 3.87
N ALA A 135 2.06 -4.69 3.26
CA ALA A 135 2.33 -5.50 2.07
C ALA A 135 2.20 -4.75 0.74
N TYR A 136 1.50 -3.60 0.72
CA TYR A 136 1.17 -2.90 -0.53
C TYR A 136 2.12 -1.73 -0.82
N LEU A 137 2.69 -1.08 0.20
CA LEU A 137 3.80 -0.13 0.08
C LEU A 137 4.78 -0.25 1.26
N LYS A 138 5.88 -0.96 1.06
CA LYS A 138 6.91 -1.15 2.09
C LYS A 138 7.79 0.08 2.24
N GLU A 139 7.41 0.95 3.17
CA GLU A 139 8.12 2.21 3.44
C GLU A 139 9.63 2.03 3.69
N ASN A 140 10.04 0.93 4.31
CA ASN A 140 11.45 0.65 4.60
C ASN A 140 12.28 0.28 3.37
N LEU A 141 11.66 0.06 2.21
CA LEU A 141 12.33 -0.21 0.94
C LEU A 141 12.24 0.96 -0.05
N LEU A 142 11.59 2.07 0.35
CA LEU A 142 11.50 3.27 -0.47
C LEU A 142 12.81 4.06 -0.42
N PRO A 143 13.22 4.71 -1.52
CA PRO A 143 14.38 5.58 -1.51
C PRO A 143 14.07 6.90 -0.80
N GLU A 144 15.11 7.65 -0.43
CA GLU A 144 14.99 8.98 0.23
C GLU A 144 14.48 10.10 -0.70
N LYS A 145 13.89 9.75 -1.84
CA LYS A 145 13.37 10.68 -2.84
C LYS A 145 11.96 10.30 -3.30
N GLN A 146 11.20 11.30 -3.76
CA GLN A 146 9.80 11.14 -4.14
C GLN A 146 9.62 10.38 -5.45
N THR A 147 10.43 10.71 -6.47
CA THR A 147 10.45 10.02 -7.76
C THR A 147 11.67 9.13 -7.89
N PHE A 148 11.47 7.87 -8.29
CA PHE A 148 12.52 6.89 -8.45
C PHE A 148 12.22 5.91 -9.59
N ASN A 149 13.18 5.05 -9.90
CA ASN A 149 13.00 3.92 -10.80
C ASN A 149 13.90 2.76 -10.39
N LYS A 150 14.01 1.75 -11.28
CA LYS A 150 14.83 0.57 -11.03
C LYS A 150 16.32 0.84 -10.79
N PHE A 151 16.88 1.93 -11.29
CA PHE A 151 18.29 2.28 -11.08
C PHE A 151 18.54 2.83 -9.67
N ASP A 152 17.50 3.34 -9.02
CA ASP A 152 17.59 3.89 -7.66
C ASP A 152 17.39 2.82 -6.59
N VAL A 153 16.58 1.80 -6.88
CA VAL A 153 16.24 0.70 -5.97
C VAL A 153 16.34 -0.67 -6.65
N PRO A 154 17.48 -1.02 -7.28
CA PRO A 154 17.61 -2.22 -8.10
C PRO A 154 17.30 -3.50 -7.33
N ASP A 155 17.67 -3.55 -6.05
CA ASP A 155 17.46 -4.70 -5.18
C ASP A 155 16.00 -4.88 -4.79
N TYR A 156 15.18 -3.83 -4.78
CA TYR A 156 13.83 -3.90 -4.21
C TYR A 156 12.71 -3.36 -5.11
N ILE A 157 13.00 -3.02 -6.36
CA ILE A 157 12.01 -2.47 -7.31
C ILE A 157 10.74 -3.33 -7.41
N PHE A 158 10.88 -4.64 -7.40
CA PHE A 158 9.75 -5.58 -7.43
C PHE A 158 9.30 -6.00 -6.05
N ASN A 159 9.92 -5.53 -4.97
CA ASN A 159 9.67 -5.97 -3.60
C ASN A 159 9.03 -4.90 -2.70
N LEU A 160 9.09 -3.63 -3.10
CA LEU A 160 8.49 -2.48 -2.40
C LEU A 160 6.96 -2.42 -2.46
N THR A 161 6.34 -3.01 -3.48
CA THR A 161 4.86 -3.13 -3.63
C THR A 161 4.54 -4.53 -4.13
N ASN A 162 3.36 -5.05 -3.85
CA ASN A 162 2.89 -6.32 -4.43
C ASN A 162 2.45 -6.17 -5.91
N ASN A 163 2.12 -7.30 -6.56
CA ASN A 163 1.75 -7.35 -7.98
C ASN A 163 0.34 -6.84 -8.29
N VAL A 164 -0.45 -6.47 -7.26
CA VAL A 164 -1.85 -6.11 -7.47
C VAL A 164 -1.97 -4.88 -8.37
N PRO A 165 -2.99 -4.83 -9.23
CA PRO A 165 -3.14 -3.73 -10.18
C PRO A 165 -3.79 -2.49 -9.56
N TRP A 166 -4.57 -2.67 -8.48
CA TRP A 166 -5.49 -1.66 -7.97
C TRP A 166 -4.86 -0.54 -7.13
N ASN A 167 -3.65 -0.73 -6.58
CA ASN A 167 -2.96 0.30 -5.79
C ASN A 167 -2.03 1.20 -6.62
N LYS A 168 -2.21 1.23 -7.95
CA LYS A 168 -1.30 1.91 -8.87
C LYS A 168 -2.09 2.71 -9.90
N LEU A 169 -1.79 4.00 -9.99
CA LEU A 169 -2.23 4.89 -11.05
C LEU A 169 -1.14 4.93 -12.12
N TYR A 170 -1.50 4.64 -13.37
CA TYR A 170 -0.54 4.53 -14.47
C TYR A 170 -0.78 5.60 -15.51
N LEU A 171 0.28 6.20 -16.04
CA LEU A 171 0.19 7.07 -17.22
C LEU A 171 -0.24 6.21 -18.42
N ARG A 172 -1.33 6.61 -19.07
CA ARG A 172 -1.92 5.83 -20.19
C ARG A 172 -0.95 5.72 -21.36
N GLU A 173 -0.30 6.82 -21.71
CA GLU A 173 0.68 6.86 -22.80
C GLU A 173 1.86 5.91 -22.53
N PHE A 174 2.33 5.84 -21.28
CA PHE A 174 3.37 4.90 -20.86
C PHE A 174 2.96 3.44 -21.09
N ILE A 175 1.73 3.07 -20.71
CA ILE A 175 1.18 1.72 -20.96
C ILE A 175 1.17 1.41 -22.47
N LEU A 176 0.64 2.33 -23.29
CA LEU A 176 0.48 2.13 -24.73
C LEU A 176 1.83 2.06 -25.45
N LYS A 177 2.77 2.96 -25.13
CA LYS A 177 4.12 2.98 -25.68
C LYS A 177 4.84 1.65 -25.44
N ASN A 178 4.68 1.07 -24.26
CA ASN A 178 5.32 -0.18 -23.86
C ASN A 178 4.51 -1.45 -24.17
N LYS A 179 3.31 -1.31 -24.74
CA LYS A 179 2.42 -2.44 -25.08
C LYS A 179 2.17 -3.36 -23.88
N LEU A 180 1.95 -2.78 -22.71
CA LEU A 180 1.66 -3.52 -21.49
C LEU A 180 0.20 -4.01 -21.51
N GLU A 181 0.02 -5.31 -21.36
CA GLU A 181 -1.30 -5.97 -21.34
C GLU A 181 -1.35 -7.03 -20.24
N TYR A 182 -2.51 -7.22 -19.63
CA TYR A 182 -2.75 -8.33 -18.71
C TYR A 182 -2.84 -9.66 -19.46
N GLN A 183 -2.38 -10.74 -18.85
CA GLN A 183 -2.44 -12.06 -19.48
C GLN A 183 -3.88 -12.61 -19.51
N ALA A 184 -4.24 -13.32 -20.57
CA ALA A 184 -5.54 -13.99 -20.71
C ALA A 184 -5.61 -15.32 -19.93
N ILE A 185 -5.35 -15.25 -18.62
CA ILE A 185 -5.34 -16.40 -17.71
C ILE A 185 -6.24 -16.12 -16.49
N LYS A 186 -6.81 -17.19 -15.93
CA LYS A 186 -7.81 -17.11 -14.84
C LYS A 186 -7.25 -16.50 -13.55
N GLN A 187 -6.01 -16.82 -13.19
CA GLN A 187 -5.34 -16.29 -11.99
C GLN A 187 -3.93 -15.79 -12.32
N ALA A 188 -3.38 -14.92 -11.47
CA ALA A 188 -2.05 -14.32 -11.60
C ALA A 188 -1.83 -13.49 -12.89
N ASN A 189 -2.90 -13.09 -13.58
CA ASN A 189 -2.83 -12.30 -14.83
C ASN A 189 -2.17 -10.92 -14.69
N ASP A 190 -2.01 -10.46 -13.45
CA ASP A 190 -1.40 -9.20 -13.03
C ASP A 190 0.13 -9.24 -13.00
N THR A 191 0.74 -10.42 -12.85
CA THR A 191 2.20 -10.55 -12.67
C THR A 191 2.99 -9.93 -13.82
N TYR A 192 2.69 -10.31 -15.07
CA TYR A 192 3.41 -9.76 -16.22
C TYR A 192 3.27 -8.25 -16.33
N PHE A 193 2.03 -7.75 -16.27
CA PHE A 193 1.74 -6.33 -16.41
C PHE A 193 2.48 -5.52 -15.34
N THR A 194 2.31 -5.87 -14.06
CA THR A 194 2.87 -5.10 -12.95
C THR A 194 4.39 -5.16 -12.90
N ILE A 195 4.99 -6.33 -13.14
CA ILE A 195 6.45 -6.47 -13.13
C ILE A 195 7.07 -5.71 -14.30
N MET A 196 6.54 -5.84 -15.51
CA MET A 196 7.04 -5.08 -16.65
C MET A 196 6.80 -3.57 -16.50
N ALA A 197 5.68 -3.15 -15.93
CA ALA A 197 5.41 -1.74 -15.64
C ALA A 197 6.47 -1.16 -14.69
N LEU A 198 6.74 -1.82 -13.56
CA LEU A 198 7.76 -1.37 -12.60
C LEU A 198 9.18 -1.39 -13.21
N PHE A 199 9.46 -2.33 -14.11
CA PHE A 199 10.75 -2.44 -14.77
C PHE A 199 10.99 -1.34 -15.82
N LEU A 200 9.96 -0.99 -16.58
CA LEU A 200 10.03 -0.06 -17.70
C LEU A 200 9.81 1.40 -17.31
N ALA A 201 9.16 1.65 -16.17
CA ALA A 201 8.90 3.01 -15.72
C ALA A 201 10.20 3.78 -15.41
N GLU A 202 10.28 5.00 -15.92
CA GLU A 202 11.39 5.92 -15.66
C GLU A 202 11.10 6.80 -14.45
N ARG A 203 9.81 7.03 -14.15
CA ARG A 203 9.35 7.87 -13.04
C ARG A 203 8.24 7.17 -12.24
N ILE A 204 8.63 6.52 -11.15
CA ILE A 204 7.72 5.92 -10.17
C ILE A 204 7.65 6.84 -8.95
N THR A 205 6.45 7.11 -8.46
CA THR A 205 6.20 7.82 -7.21
C THR A 205 5.28 7.05 -6.30
N TYR A 206 5.09 7.58 -5.08
CA TYR A 206 4.22 6.97 -4.09
C TYR A 206 3.46 8.00 -3.27
N VAL A 207 2.33 7.58 -2.71
CA VAL A 207 1.61 8.26 -1.62
C VAL A 207 1.51 7.30 -0.45
N LYS A 208 1.83 7.79 0.75
CA LYS A 208 1.82 6.98 1.99
C LYS A 208 0.42 6.82 2.58
N ASP A 209 -0.54 7.60 2.10
CA ASP A 209 -1.93 7.49 2.50
C ASP A 209 -2.49 6.11 2.17
N VAL A 210 -3.28 5.57 3.11
CA VAL A 210 -3.96 4.29 2.95
C VAL A 210 -5.28 4.55 2.21
N LEU A 211 -5.26 4.43 0.89
CA LEU A 211 -6.36 4.90 0.02
C LEU A 211 -7.33 3.80 -0.41
N ILE A 212 -6.96 2.54 -0.20
CA ILE A 212 -7.71 1.37 -0.67
C ILE A 212 -7.82 0.35 0.45
N ALA A 213 -8.98 -0.29 0.57
CA ALA A 213 -9.19 -1.40 1.47
C ALA A 213 -9.60 -2.66 0.68
N TYR A 214 -8.64 -3.57 0.57
CA TYR A 214 -8.80 -4.88 -0.08
C TYR A 214 -9.68 -5.80 0.77
N ARG A 215 -10.80 -6.28 0.22
CA ARG A 215 -11.70 -7.17 0.96
C ARG A 215 -11.15 -8.59 1.02
N VAL A 216 -11.20 -9.17 2.23
CA VAL A 216 -10.77 -10.56 2.49
C VAL A 216 -11.87 -11.34 3.19
N ASN A 217 -11.77 -12.67 3.13
CA ASN A 217 -12.75 -13.63 3.69
C ASN A 217 -14.14 -13.51 3.05
N ASN A 218 -14.19 -13.26 1.75
CA ASN A 218 -15.39 -13.40 0.92
C ASN A 218 -15.49 -14.85 0.40
N GLN A 219 -16.65 -15.50 0.58
CA GLN A 219 -16.87 -16.89 0.16
C GLN A 219 -16.75 -17.09 -1.37
N GLU A 220 -17.01 -16.03 -2.16
CA GLU A 220 -16.98 -16.10 -3.62
C GLU A 220 -15.61 -15.74 -4.25
N SER A 221 -14.60 -15.45 -3.42
CA SER A 221 -13.27 -15.05 -3.91
C SER A 221 -12.55 -16.14 -4.73
N LEU A 222 -11.84 -15.71 -5.78
CA LEU A 222 -11.06 -16.60 -6.66
C LEU A 222 -9.99 -17.41 -5.92
N SER A 223 -9.47 -16.90 -4.79
CA SER A 223 -8.50 -17.62 -3.95
C SER A 223 -9.06 -18.95 -3.42
N GLY A 224 -10.38 -19.10 -3.25
CA GLY A 224 -11.01 -20.35 -2.85
C GLY A 224 -11.03 -21.42 -3.95
N LYS A 225 -10.67 -21.07 -5.19
CA LYS A 225 -10.65 -21.95 -6.38
C LYS A 225 -9.25 -22.11 -6.98
N ALA A 226 -8.20 -21.82 -6.20
CA ALA A 226 -6.80 -21.87 -6.67
C ALA A 226 -6.38 -23.23 -7.25
N SER A 227 -6.94 -24.31 -6.72
CA SER A 227 -6.66 -25.69 -7.18
C SER A 227 -7.20 -26.02 -8.57
N ASP A 228 -8.10 -25.22 -9.13
CA ASP A 228 -8.50 -25.34 -10.55
C ASP A 228 -7.38 -24.89 -11.52
N THR A 229 -6.40 -24.15 -11.00
CA THR A 229 -5.41 -23.39 -11.79
C THR A 229 -4.00 -23.56 -11.22
N VAL A 230 -3.64 -24.80 -10.90
CA VAL A 230 -2.41 -25.17 -10.18
C VAL A 230 -1.16 -24.47 -10.74
N PHE A 231 -1.01 -24.40 -12.05
CA PHE A 231 0.20 -23.87 -12.71
C PHE A 231 0.11 -22.41 -13.15
N CYS A 232 -1.05 -21.75 -13.08
CA CYS A 232 -1.23 -20.40 -13.63
C CYS A 232 -0.23 -19.38 -13.07
N ALA A 233 0.09 -19.46 -11.77
CA ALA A 233 1.10 -18.59 -11.17
C ALA A 233 2.48 -18.83 -11.77
N TYR A 234 2.90 -20.09 -11.91
CA TYR A 234 4.19 -20.44 -12.51
C TYR A 234 4.27 -20.02 -13.99
N ASP A 235 3.25 -20.34 -14.78
CA ASP A 235 3.18 -19.98 -16.20
C ASP A 235 3.25 -18.47 -16.40
N SER A 236 2.60 -17.70 -15.52
CA SER A 236 2.64 -16.24 -15.52
C SER A 236 4.03 -15.70 -15.21
N TRP A 237 4.70 -16.23 -14.19
CA TRP A 237 6.08 -15.88 -13.87
C TRP A 237 7.05 -16.26 -14.99
N LEU A 238 6.89 -17.43 -15.60
CA LEU A 238 7.75 -17.90 -16.69
C LEU A 238 7.56 -17.05 -17.94
N TYR A 239 6.32 -16.71 -18.27
CA TYR A 239 6.00 -15.77 -19.35
C TYR A 239 6.66 -14.40 -19.14
N THR A 240 6.68 -13.93 -17.89
CA THR A 240 7.31 -12.66 -17.49
C THR A 240 8.83 -12.75 -17.59
N LYS A 241 9.43 -13.82 -17.05
CA LYS A 241 10.88 -14.10 -17.14
C LYS A 241 11.36 -14.07 -18.59
N ASN A 242 10.69 -14.82 -19.46
CA ASN A 242 11.05 -14.92 -20.89
C ASN A 242 11.00 -13.58 -21.65
N ARG A 243 10.34 -12.55 -21.10
CA ARG A 243 10.27 -11.21 -21.70
C ARG A 243 11.26 -10.25 -21.05
N ILE A 244 11.31 -10.23 -19.73
CA ILE A 244 12.19 -9.31 -19.01
C ILE A 244 13.66 -9.64 -19.25
N GLU A 245 14.03 -10.92 -19.43
CA GLU A 245 15.41 -11.35 -19.73
C GLU A 245 15.94 -10.87 -21.07
N LYS A 246 15.08 -10.38 -21.96
CA LYS A 246 15.50 -9.81 -23.26
C LYS A 246 16.10 -8.41 -23.12
N TYR A 247 15.96 -7.78 -21.97
CA TYR A 247 16.47 -6.44 -21.71
C TYR A 247 17.87 -6.53 -21.10
N GLU A 248 18.79 -5.72 -21.63
CA GLU A 248 20.21 -5.72 -21.21
C GLU A 248 20.37 -5.37 -19.72
N ASP A 249 19.50 -4.51 -19.19
CA ASP A 249 19.47 -4.06 -17.80
C ASP A 249 18.67 -4.99 -16.87
N PHE A 250 18.20 -6.16 -17.32
CA PHE A 250 17.56 -7.13 -16.42
C PHE A 250 18.48 -7.61 -15.31
N ASN A 251 19.77 -7.82 -15.62
CA ASN A 251 20.74 -8.30 -14.64
C ASN A 251 20.88 -7.37 -13.42
N LEU A 252 20.61 -6.07 -13.59
CA LEU A 252 20.59 -5.10 -12.50
C LEU A 252 19.53 -5.43 -11.44
N VAL A 253 18.38 -5.94 -11.86
CA VAL A 253 17.21 -6.18 -10.99
C VAL A 253 16.93 -7.68 -10.78
N ARG A 254 17.84 -8.54 -11.24
CA ARG A 254 17.64 -10.01 -11.27
C ARG A 254 17.27 -10.56 -9.90
N PHE A 255 17.99 -10.18 -8.84
CA PHE A 255 17.68 -10.69 -7.50
C PHE A 255 16.37 -10.16 -6.94
N SER A 256 16.00 -8.91 -7.25
CA SER A 256 14.66 -8.40 -6.93
C SER A 256 13.58 -9.27 -7.58
N PHE A 257 13.78 -9.64 -8.86
CA PHE A 257 12.84 -10.45 -9.62
C PHE A 257 12.72 -11.85 -9.04
N LEU A 258 13.85 -12.52 -8.78
CA LEU A 258 13.89 -13.87 -8.22
C LEU A 258 13.23 -13.95 -6.84
N ASN A 259 13.48 -12.98 -5.96
CA ASN A 259 12.85 -12.92 -4.65
C ASN A 259 11.33 -12.75 -4.75
N ARG A 260 10.87 -11.91 -5.68
CA ARG A 260 9.44 -11.72 -5.89
C ARG A 260 8.80 -12.97 -6.52
N ALA A 261 9.43 -13.60 -7.50
CA ALA A 261 8.95 -14.85 -8.10
C ALA A 261 8.85 -15.96 -7.06
N LEU A 262 9.90 -16.16 -6.24
CA LEU A 262 9.91 -17.15 -5.16
C LEU A 262 8.79 -16.88 -4.14
N SER A 263 8.54 -15.62 -3.77
CA SER A 263 7.41 -15.25 -2.91
C SER A 263 6.07 -15.59 -3.58
N GLY A 264 5.95 -15.39 -4.89
CA GLY A 264 4.79 -15.77 -5.70
C GLY A 264 4.55 -17.28 -5.71
N PHE A 265 5.60 -18.08 -5.83
CA PHE A 265 5.51 -19.55 -5.76
C PHE A 265 5.05 -20.02 -4.39
N TYR A 266 5.62 -19.49 -3.30
CA TYR A 266 5.14 -19.83 -1.96
C TYR A 266 3.69 -19.40 -1.74
N HIS A 267 3.28 -18.24 -2.26
CA HIS A 267 1.89 -17.82 -2.20
C HIS A 267 0.98 -18.81 -2.94
N ALA A 268 1.31 -19.14 -4.20
CA ALA A 268 0.56 -20.09 -5.01
C ALA A 268 0.45 -21.48 -4.38
N LEU A 269 1.52 -21.95 -3.72
CA LEU A 269 1.54 -23.20 -2.98
C LEU A 269 0.61 -23.14 -1.75
N ASN A 270 0.58 -22.01 -1.03
CA ASN A 270 -0.19 -21.85 0.20
C ASN A 270 -1.70 -21.68 -0.01
N ILE A 271 -2.14 -21.26 -1.20
CA ILE A 271 -3.55 -21.06 -1.51
C ILE A 271 -4.22 -22.32 -2.09
N GLN A 272 -3.46 -23.39 -2.33
CA GLN A 272 -4.03 -24.66 -2.79
C GLN A 272 -5.04 -25.19 -1.76
N THR A 273 -6.21 -25.61 -2.25
CA THR A 273 -7.32 -26.08 -1.41
C THR A 273 -7.36 -27.60 -1.29
N THR A 274 -6.64 -28.33 -2.15
CA THR A 274 -6.48 -29.79 -2.07
C THR A 274 -5.01 -30.20 -1.95
N PHE A 275 -4.76 -31.31 -1.24
CA PHE A 275 -3.40 -31.85 -1.11
C PHE A 275 -2.84 -32.31 -2.46
N GLU A 276 -3.66 -32.93 -3.32
CA GLU A 276 -3.25 -33.35 -4.66
C GLU A 276 -2.71 -32.19 -5.50
N SER A 277 -3.40 -31.04 -5.49
CA SER A 277 -2.94 -29.85 -6.21
C SER A 277 -1.69 -29.25 -5.59
N TYR A 278 -1.60 -29.25 -4.26
CA TYR A 278 -0.41 -28.83 -3.52
C TYR A 278 0.79 -29.70 -3.91
N GLU A 279 0.65 -31.02 -3.85
CA GLU A 279 1.69 -31.99 -4.20
C GLU A 279 2.14 -31.81 -5.65
N LYS A 280 1.19 -31.70 -6.58
CA LYS A 280 1.48 -31.49 -8.01
C LYS A 280 2.31 -30.22 -8.23
N PHE A 281 1.94 -29.11 -7.59
CA PHE A 281 2.68 -27.85 -7.71
C PHE A 281 4.06 -27.93 -7.04
N TYR A 282 4.12 -28.52 -5.84
CA TYR A 282 5.35 -28.75 -5.11
C TYR A 282 6.37 -29.54 -5.93
N ARG A 283 5.94 -30.67 -6.52
CA ARG A 283 6.80 -31.55 -7.33
C ARG A 283 7.32 -30.82 -8.57
N MET A 284 6.45 -30.11 -9.29
CA MET A 284 6.87 -29.27 -10.42
C MET A 284 7.93 -28.24 -10.01
N LEU A 285 7.77 -27.56 -8.87
CA LEU A 285 8.75 -26.56 -8.40
C LEU A 285 10.14 -27.16 -8.16
N ILE A 286 10.23 -28.33 -7.52
CA ILE A 286 11.53 -28.97 -7.23
C ILE A 286 12.14 -29.66 -8.45
N GLU A 287 11.33 -30.24 -9.34
CA GLU A 287 11.81 -30.99 -10.51
C GLU A 287 12.34 -30.06 -11.60
N GLU A 288 11.64 -28.95 -11.87
CA GLU A 288 12.00 -28.03 -12.94
C GLU A 288 11.90 -26.56 -12.55
N GLY A 289 10.91 -26.17 -11.73
CA GLY A 289 10.53 -24.78 -11.56
C GLY A 289 11.64 -23.90 -11.00
N PHE A 290 12.27 -24.32 -9.90
CA PHE A 290 13.37 -23.55 -9.30
C PHE A 290 14.58 -23.45 -10.25
N LYS A 291 14.92 -24.52 -10.95
CA LYS A 291 16.00 -24.54 -11.95
C LYS A 291 15.72 -23.62 -13.13
N MET A 292 14.49 -23.59 -13.63
CA MET A 292 14.10 -22.73 -14.75
C MET A 292 14.29 -21.23 -14.44
N PHE A 293 14.24 -20.85 -13.16
CA PHE A 293 14.48 -19.49 -12.68
C PHE A 293 15.93 -19.27 -12.20
N GLY A 294 16.77 -20.31 -12.13
CA GLY A 294 18.11 -20.26 -11.54
C GLY A 294 18.10 -20.05 -10.02
N LEU A 295 16.99 -20.38 -9.35
CA LEU A 295 16.85 -20.29 -7.90
C LEU A 295 17.65 -21.39 -7.18
N ASP A 296 17.83 -22.54 -7.83
CA ASP A 296 18.66 -23.65 -7.36
C ASP A 296 20.14 -23.26 -7.19
N THR A 297 20.62 -22.34 -8.03
CA THR A 297 21.99 -21.79 -7.99
C THR A 297 22.17 -20.58 -7.07
N CYS A 298 21.10 -20.09 -6.43
CA CYS A 298 21.20 -18.96 -5.51
C CYS A 298 21.76 -19.39 -4.15
N GLU A 299 22.55 -18.51 -3.53
CA GLU A 299 23.00 -18.63 -2.15
C GLU A 299 22.00 -17.96 -1.18
N GLU A 300 22.10 -18.24 0.13
CA GLU A 300 21.18 -17.68 1.15
C GLU A 300 21.16 -16.14 1.10
N GLU A 301 22.31 -15.51 0.85
CA GLU A 301 22.49 -14.06 0.75
C GLU A 301 21.72 -13.43 -0.42
N ASN A 302 21.43 -14.21 -1.46
CA ASN A 302 20.64 -13.75 -2.61
C ASN A 302 19.14 -13.70 -2.30
N ILE A 303 18.69 -14.33 -1.20
CA ILE A 303 17.28 -14.43 -0.84
C ILE A 303 16.97 -13.53 0.37
N TYR A 304 16.17 -12.48 0.16
CA TYR A 304 15.92 -11.42 1.14
C TYR A 304 15.20 -11.92 2.40
N VAL A 305 14.51 -13.04 2.29
CA VAL A 305 13.73 -13.63 3.36
C VAL A 305 14.33 -15.00 3.71
N PRO A 306 15.14 -15.12 4.77
CA PRO A 306 15.93 -16.33 5.03
C PRO A 306 15.11 -17.63 5.14
N TRP A 307 13.86 -17.54 5.61
CA TRP A 307 13.00 -18.72 5.67
C TRP A 307 12.64 -19.25 4.29
N MET A 308 12.53 -18.40 3.26
CA MET A 308 12.22 -18.83 1.89
C MET A 308 13.36 -19.69 1.33
N TYR A 309 14.61 -19.30 1.56
CA TYR A 309 15.77 -20.10 1.15
C TYR A 309 15.81 -21.46 1.87
N LYS A 310 15.67 -21.45 3.19
CA LYS A 310 15.69 -22.67 4.01
C LYS A 310 14.56 -23.62 3.64
N ASP A 311 13.37 -23.08 3.40
CA ASP A 311 12.24 -23.88 2.97
C ASP A 311 12.46 -24.45 1.57
N MET A 312 13.05 -23.69 0.65
CA MET A 312 13.37 -24.17 -0.71
C MET A 312 14.34 -25.35 -0.65
N LYS A 313 15.40 -25.27 0.18
CA LYS A 313 16.33 -26.40 0.37
C LYS A 313 15.65 -27.62 0.99
N LYS A 314 14.83 -27.43 2.02
CA LYS A 314 14.02 -28.52 2.60
C LYS A 314 13.05 -29.14 1.61
N MET A 315 12.52 -28.36 0.66
CA MET A 315 11.60 -28.91 -0.34
C MET A 315 12.27 -30.00 -1.19
N TYR A 316 13.57 -29.90 -1.45
CA TYR A 316 14.35 -30.94 -2.15
C TYR A 316 14.61 -32.19 -1.31
N GLU A 317 14.55 -32.08 0.02
CA GLU A 317 14.93 -33.14 0.97
C GLU A 317 13.72 -33.87 1.57
N MET A 318 12.52 -33.33 1.39
CA MET A 318 11.31 -33.80 2.07
C MET A 318 10.20 -34.19 1.09
N GLU A 319 9.42 -35.20 1.46
CA GLU A 319 8.17 -35.48 0.77
C GLU A 319 7.16 -34.33 0.99
N PRO A 320 6.28 -34.05 0.01
CA PRO A 320 5.34 -32.93 0.07
C PRO A 320 4.44 -32.94 1.32
N ALA A 321 4.02 -34.13 1.76
CA ALA A 321 3.20 -34.30 2.96
C ALA A 321 3.96 -33.90 4.24
N ASP A 322 5.19 -34.37 4.41
CA ASP A 322 6.02 -34.07 5.58
C ASP A 322 6.37 -32.60 5.65
N PHE A 323 6.69 -32.00 4.50
CA PHE A 323 6.97 -30.56 4.42
C PHE A 323 5.72 -29.74 4.80
N LEU A 324 4.54 -30.12 4.32
CA LEU A 324 3.29 -29.45 4.67
C LEU A 324 2.97 -29.57 6.16
N VAL A 325 3.19 -30.74 6.76
CA VAL A 325 3.05 -30.96 8.20
C VAL A 325 4.03 -30.09 8.98
N GLN A 326 5.32 -30.08 8.61
CA GLN A 326 6.34 -29.25 9.25
C GLN A 326 5.99 -27.76 9.19
N LYS A 327 5.50 -27.28 8.04
CA LYS A 327 4.99 -25.92 7.86
C LYS A 327 3.82 -25.62 8.79
N SER A 328 2.88 -26.55 8.93
CA SER A 328 1.72 -26.39 9.81
C SER A 328 2.14 -26.28 11.29
N ILE A 329 3.09 -27.10 11.73
CA ILE A 329 3.65 -27.07 13.09
C ILE A 329 4.37 -25.75 13.33
N THR A 330 5.25 -25.35 12.40
CA THR A 330 5.99 -24.09 12.49
C THR A 330 5.04 -22.89 12.58
N ARG A 331 3.96 -22.89 11.78
CA ARG A 331 2.92 -21.85 11.85
C ARG A 331 2.19 -21.83 13.19
N ARG A 332 1.84 -22.99 13.76
CA ARG A 332 1.19 -23.08 15.08
C ARG A 332 2.10 -22.50 16.18
N VAL A 333 3.35 -22.94 16.23
CA VAL A 333 4.35 -22.44 17.20
C VAL A 333 4.56 -20.93 17.05
N ASN A 334 4.70 -20.43 15.82
CA ASN A 334 4.84 -19.00 15.57
C ASN A 334 3.60 -18.20 15.97
N ASN A 335 2.40 -18.73 15.74
CA ASN A 335 1.15 -18.08 16.16
C ASN A 335 1.03 -18.02 17.69
N GLU A 336 1.40 -19.09 18.40
CA GLU A 336 1.45 -19.10 19.86
C GLU A 336 2.45 -18.06 20.39
N ASN A 337 3.67 -18.05 19.86
CA ASN A 337 4.70 -17.06 20.21
C ASN A 337 4.24 -15.62 19.93
N ASN A 338 3.60 -15.38 18.78
CA ASN A 338 3.06 -14.07 18.42
C ASN A 338 1.90 -13.65 19.33
N ASN A 339 1.04 -14.57 19.73
CA ASN A 339 -0.03 -14.29 20.69
C ASN A 339 0.53 -13.91 22.06
N VAL A 340 1.55 -14.62 22.55
CA VAL A 340 2.28 -14.25 23.77
C VAL A 340 2.90 -12.86 23.65
N ARG A 341 3.62 -12.60 22.54
CA ARG A 341 4.24 -11.29 22.28
C ARG A 341 3.23 -10.16 22.20
N ARG A 342 2.08 -10.37 21.55
CA ARG A 342 0.96 -9.41 21.49
C ARG A 342 0.37 -9.12 22.87
N LYS A 343 0.24 -10.12 23.72
CA LYS A 343 -0.22 -9.95 25.11
C LYS A 343 0.75 -9.04 25.89
N ILE A 344 2.05 -9.32 25.81
CA ILE A 344 3.10 -8.49 26.44
C ILE A 344 3.07 -7.06 25.90
N LEU A 345 2.97 -6.88 24.58
CA LEU A 345 2.88 -5.56 23.96
C LEU A 345 1.64 -4.77 24.40
N ARG A 346 0.48 -5.42 24.54
CA ARG A 346 -0.74 -4.78 25.03
C ARG A 346 -0.58 -4.28 26.46
N GLU A 347 0.03 -5.09 27.34
CA GLU A 347 0.31 -4.70 28.72
C GLU A 347 1.28 -3.51 28.78
N LYS A 348 2.37 -3.54 28.00
CA LYS A 348 3.31 -2.41 27.88
C LYS A 348 2.64 -1.15 27.35
N ASN A 349 1.82 -1.26 26.30
CA ASN A 349 1.11 -0.11 25.73
C ASN A 349 0.09 0.48 26.70
N LYS A 350 -0.58 -0.34 27.50
CA LYS A 350 -1.49 0.14 28.56
C LYS A 350 -0.72 0.98 29.59
N ALA A 351 0.40 0.46 30.09
CA ALA A 351 1.25 1.17 31.05
C ALA A 351 1.83 2.48 30.45
N LEU A 352 2.23 2.44 29.18
CA LEU A 352 2.74 3.62 28.48
C LEU A 352 1.65 4.68 28.30
N ASN A 353 0.43 4.28 27.92
CA ASN A 353 -0.70 5.20 27.77
C ASN A 353 -1.10 5.86 29.09
N GLU A 354 -1.07 5.12 30.20
CA GLU A 354 -1.26 5.68 31.54
C GLU A 354 -0.16 6.70 31.88
N SER A 355 1.11 6.38 31.59
CA SER A 355 2.24 7.29 31.80
C SER A 355 2.10 8.58 30.96
N VAL A 356 1.74 8.45 29.68
CA VAL A 356 1.49 9.60 28.78
C VAL A 356 0.33 10.46 29.28
N LYS A 357 -0.75 9.84 29.79
CA LYS A 357 -1.88 10.56 30.38
C LYS A 357 -1.44 11.38 31.60
N ASN A 358 -0.62 10.79 32.47
CA ASN A 358 -0.07 11.47 33.65
C ASN A 358 0.84 12.63 33.26
N LEU A 359 1.77 12.43 32.33
CA LEU A 359 2.66 13.49 31.82
C LEU A 359 1.88 14.62 31.14
N LYS A 360 0.79 14.32 30.41
CA LYS A 360 -0.09 15.35 29.84
C LYS A 360 -0.79 16.17 30.93
N ALA A 361 -1.24 15.53 32.01
CA ALA A 361 -1.84 16.22 33.14
C ALA A 361 -0.83 17.12 33.86
N GLU A 362 0.38 16.62 34.10
CA GLU A 362 1.49 17.37 34.71
C GLU A 362 1.91 18.57 33.85
N LYS A 363 2.06 18.37 32.52
CA LYS A 363 2.34 19.46 31.58
C LYS A 363 1.27 20.56 31.65
N LYS A 364 -0.01 20.19 31.76
CA LYS A 364 -1.12 21.14 31.88
C LYS A 364 -1.05 21.92 33.21
N ALA A 365 -0.69 21.26 34.31
CA ALA A 365 -0.48 21.90 35.61
C ALA A 365 0.68 22.92 35.54
N LEU A 366 1.85 22.50 35.03
CA LEU A 366 3.01 23.38 34.86
C LEU A 366 2.72 24.59 33.94
N GLN A 367 1.92 24.42 32.90
CA GLN A 367 1.49 25.52 32.04
C GLN A 367 0.62 26.53 32.80
N SER A 368 -0.25 26.06 33.69
CA SER A 368 -1.06 26.91 34.57
C SER A 368 -0.19 27.70 35.54
N ASP A 369 0.77 27.04 36.19
CA ASP A 369 1.67 27.70 37.15
C ASP A 369 2.59 28.70 36.47
N LYS A 370 3.11 28.38 35.28
CA LYS A 370 3.86 29.32 34.44
C LYS A 370 3.04 30.59 34.15
N LYS A 371 1.75 30.46 33.85
CA LYS A 371 0.87 31.61 33.59
C LYS A 371 0.71 32.48 34.85
N LYS A 372 0.48 31.87 36.02
CA LYS A 372 0.40 32.59 37.30
C LYS A 372 1.69 33.36 37.61
N LEU A 373 2.84 32.71 37.46
CA LEU A 373 4.15 33.36 37.68
C LEU A 373 4.39 34.52 36.70
N GLN A 374 3.92 34.41 35.45
CA GLN A 374 4.00 35.50 34.49
C GLN A 374 3.12 36.70 34.89
N GLU A 375 1.93 36.46 35.43
CA GLU A 375 1.04 37.51 35.95
C GLU A 375 1.64 38.19 37.19
N GLU A 376 2.18 37.42 38.12
CA GLU A 376 2.84 37.94 39.32
C GLU A 376 4.10 38.75 38.98
N LYS A 377 4.93 38.26 38.04
CA LYS A 377 6.08 39.01 37.51
C LYS A 377 5.65 40.35 36.92
N LYS A 378 4.55 40.41 36.16
CA LYS A 378 4.02 41.67 35.60
C LYS A 378 3.57 42.62 36.71
N LYS A 379 2.93 42.10 37.76
CA LYS A 379 2.49 42.90 38.92
C LYS A 379 3.69 43.52 39.65
N LEU A 380 4.70 42.71 39.97
CA LEU A 380 5.94 43.19 40.62
C LEU A 380 6.68 44.21 39.75
N GLN A 381 6.74 44.01 38.43
CA GLN A 381 7.33 44.98 37.51
C GLN A 381 6.59 46.32 37.54
N LYS A 382 5.26 46.29 37.64
CA LYS A 382 4.44 47.50 37.80
C LYS A 382 4.72 48.19 39.13
N GLU A 383 4.73 47.44 40.24
CA GLU A 383 5.05 47.98 41.57
C GLU A 383 6.45 48.62 41.62
N ILE A 384 7.47 47.96 41.05
CA ILE A 384 8.82 48.53 40.92
C ILE A 384 8.80 49.83 40.12
N THR A 385 8.01 49.88 39.04
CA THR A 385 7.88 51.09 38.21
C THR A 385 7.21 52.22 38.99
N ASP A 386 6.14 51.93 39.72
CA ASP A 386 5.41 52.89 40.55
C ASP A 386 6.30 53.42 41.68
N ILE A 387 7.06 52.55 42.35
CA ILE A 387 8.06 52.94 43.36
C ILE A 387 9.11 53.87 42.74
N LYS A 388 9.69 53.51 41.59
CA LYS A 388 10.66 54.36 40.87
C LYS A 388 10.08 55.72 40.48
N GLN A 389 8.78 55.78 40.23
CA GLN A 389 8.06 57.00 39.91
C GLN A 389 7.60 57.79 41.15
N SER A 390 7.65 57.23 42.35
CA SER A 390 7.23 57.92 43.58
C SER A 390 8.10 59.14 43.89
N LYS A 391 7.52 60.16 44.52
CA LYS A 391 8.24 61.35 44.98
C LYS A 391 9.39 60.98 45.93
N ALA A 392 9.18 60.03 46.85
CA ALA A 392 10.19 59.59 47.80
C ALA A 392 11.42 58.99 47.10
N TYR A 393 11.23 58.09 46.12
CA TYR A 393 12.34 57.51 45.36
C TYR A 393 13.06 58.57 44.51
N ARG A 394 12.32 59.44 43.80
CA ARG A 394 12.93 60.52 43.00
C ARG A 394 13.69 61.54 43.86
N LEU A 395 13.17 61.87 45.05
CA LEU A 395 13.80 62.80 45.99
C LEU A 395 15.06 62.16 46.61
N GLY A 396 14.98 60.90 47.05
CA GLY A 396 16.14 60.14 47.54
C GLY A 396 17.23 60.00 46.49
N ASN A 397 16.85 59.68 45.24
CA ASN A 397 17.81 59.55 44.14
C ASN A 397 18.45 60.90 43.73
N LYS A 398 17.69 62.01 43.80
CA LYS A 398 18.23 63.37 43.65
C LYS A 398 19.12 63.80 44.82
N LEU A 399 18.79 63.41 46.05
CA LEU A 399 19.60 63.65 47.25
C LEU A 399 20.94 62.92 47.19
N MET A 400 20.99 61.72 46.58
CA MET A 400 22.25 61.02 46.34
C MET A 400 23.12 61.67 45.25
N TRP A 401 22.53 62.47 44.36
CA TRP A 401 23.22 63.21 43.29
C TRP A 401 23.49 64.69 43.62
N LEU A 402 23.02 65.19 44.76
CA LEU A 402 23.39 66.52 45.23
C LEU A 402 24.88 66.51 45.66
N PRO A 403 25.73 67.39 45.09
CA PRO A 403 27.10 67.53 45.54
C PRO A 403 27.08 67.93 47.02
N ARG A 404 27.86 67.26 47.87
CA ARG A 404 28.15 67.70 49.25
C ARG A 404 28.84 69.07 49.23
N LYS A 405 28.07 70.15 49.12
CA LYS A 405 28.45 71.56 49.31
C LYS A 405 27.20 72.20 49.90
N ILE A 406 27.04 72.51 51.19
CA ILE A 406 27.93 73.16 52.17
C ILE A 406 27.32 72.87 53.56
N VAL A 407 28.12 72.48 54.55
CA VAL A 407 28.19 73.17 55.87
C VAL A 407 29.64 73.09 56.35
N LYS A 408 30.43 74.08 55.94
CA LYS A 408 31.54 74.59 56.75
C LYS A 408 30.90 75.56 57.75
N ARG A 409 31.07 75.34 59.05
CA ARG A 409 31.24 76.37 60.11
C ARG A 409 31.27 75.69 61.48
N GLY A 410 32.33 75.97 62.23
CA GLY A 410 32.59 75.46 63.59
C GLY A 410 33.97 74.86 63.64
#